data_AF-A0A350PIZ9-F1
#
_entry.id   AF-A0A350PIZ9-F1
#
_cell.length_a   1.000
_cell.length_b   1.000
_cell.length_c   1.000
_cell.angle_alpha   90.00
_cell.angle_beta   90.00
_cell.angle_gamma   90.00
#
_symmetry.space_group_name_H-M   'P 1'
#
loop_
_entity.id
_entity.type
_entity.pdbx_description
1 polymer ?
#
loop_
_entity_poly.entity_id
_entity_poly.type
_entity_poly.pdbx_seq_one_letter_code
_entity_poly.pdbx_strand_id
1 'polypeptide(L)'
;MHELFKSNSFVWWQGVVEDRKDPQRLGRCRVRVFGYHDKDKNLIPTTQLPWASPVTPVNSASTSGIGETPVGPVPGTHVFGFFRDGENAQMPVIMGTIPGIPEDAPDVSDPSKAGYQDPGERYPLDSEEHGLNESDVTRLARHRWEDEDGAEQTEEELPPVVQNKIDNRVTNVPVANGHGSYSEPPTAFDAKYPYNHVITSESGHIIERDDTPGKERTHDYHRSGTFTEIFPFGTKVTKIVRDNYEFVLGDKYVNIKKTRPESGTFDTGNLFINIEGDVYESVQGNVERQINGTLTENIRGDYNTYVHGNRTIGITGNYAESIQGDMTVECYNETIHTRGKSNRYSEDEVTVDTTKNLTLRTEGGNLGLYSIPHAGVPFLAGMASGNILMNSGNALSITTRSNFNVFAAIGSINMNAAAGTIELAANRSMLMKTAAGEMILNAATTLDVISGMNQTYQTSALCTQRFGSLDTLIDLNHLHQSPSYTRKTDYDTITTSTRIVTGNTLTEVFKNNIEFLSQGDYFMGSNGDMQINSSTNINITTGAMLNLN
;
A
#
# COMPACT_ATOMS: atom_id res chain seq x y z
N MET A 1 27.26 -23.03 76.25
CA MET A 1 26.78 -24.09 75.34
C MET A 1 27.98 -24.93 74.89
N HIS A 2 28.59 -25.70 75.79
CA HIS A 2 29.85 -26.45 75.51
C HIS A 2 29.94 -27.79 76.25
N GLU A 3 28.82 -28.44 76.56
CA GLU A 3 28.78 -29.73 77.26
C GLU A 3 27.96 -30.82 76.53
N LEU A 4 27.90 -30.80 75.19
CA LEU A 4 26.90 -31.62 74.48
C LEU A 4 27.37 -32.99 73.95
N PHE A 5 28.62 -33.45 74.13
CA PHE A 5 29.13 -34.52 73.25
C PHE A 5 30.00 -35.64 73.84
N LYS A 6 29.99 -35.91 75.17
CA LYS A 6 30.80 -37.03 75.68
C LYS A 6 30.08 -38.12 76.47
N SER A 7 28.77 -38.07 76.68
CA SER A 7 28.11 -39.09 77.52
C SER A 7 26.70 -39.55 77.14
N ASN A 8 26.09 -39.11 76.03
CA ASN A 8 24.72 -39.53 75.72
C ASN A 8 24.71 -40.50 74.53
N SER A 9 24.06 -41.65 74.71
CA SER A 9 23.78 -42.66 73.69
C SER A 9 23.13 -42.00 72.47
N PHE A 10 23.59 -42.33 71.25
CA PHE A 10 22.90 -41.91 70.03
C PHE A 10 21.57 -42.66 69.92
N VAL A 11 20.46 -41.94 70.03
CA VAL A 11 19.11 -42.51 69.96
C VAL A 11 18.47 -42.08 68.65
N TRP A 12 18.33 -43.04 67.73
CA TRP A 12 17.60 -42.85 66.47
C TRP A 12 16.10 -43.07 66.67
N TRP A 13 15.31 -42.55 65.75
CA TRP A 13 13.86 -42.71 65.76
C TRP A 13 13.26 -42.63 64.36
N GLN A 14 12.03 -43.16 64.24
CA GLN A 14 11.14 -42.94 63.10
C GLN A 14 9.83 -42.32 63.61
N GLY A 15 9.15 -41.57 62.77
CA GLY A 15 7.87 -40.96 63.11
C GLY A 15 7.19 -40.33 61.92
N VAL A 16 6.04 -39.71 62.16
CA VAL A 16 5.22 -39.07 61.13
C VAL A 16 5.06 -37.59 61.43
N VAL A 17 5.24 -36.75 60.41
CA VAL A 17 5.01 -35.31 60.50
C VAL A 17 3.51 -35.03 60.62
N GLU A 18 3.08 -34.30 61.65
CA GLU A 18 1.68 -33.91 61.84
C GLU A 18 1.45 -32.41 61.61
N ASP A 19 2.48 -31.58 61.76
CA ASP A 19 2.37 -30.13 61.54
C ASP A 19 3.71 -29.56 61.09
N ARG A 20 3.67 -28.65 60.12
CA ARG A 20 4.85 -27.98 59.51
C ARG A 20 4.76 -26.45 59.60
N LYS A 21 3.79 -25.89 60.32
CA LYS A 21 3.55 -24.44 60.44
C LYS A 21 4.49 -23.82 61.49
N ASP A 22 5.80 -23.89 61.24
CA ASP A 22 6.84 -23.41 62.16
C ASP A 22 6.79 -21.89 62.39
N PRO A 23 6.50 -21.41 63.61
CA PRO A 23 6.48 -19.98 63.93
C PRO A 23 7.84 -19.29 63.73
N GLN A 24 8.95 -20.04 63.82
CA GLN A 24 10.32 -19.53 63.66
C GLN A 24 10.83 -19.59 62.22
N ARG A 25 10.08 -20.22 61.30
CA ARG A 25 10.43 -20.31 59.86
C ARG A 25 11.80 -20.95 59.62
N LEU A 26 12.18 -21.93 60.45
CA LEU A 26 13.42 -22.70 60.35
C LEU A 26 13.23 -24.03 59.60
N GLY A 27 12.02 -24.30 59.11
CA GLY A 27 11.65 -25.58 58.51
C GLY A 27 11.37 -26.69 59.52
N ARG A 28 11.13 -26.35 60.80
CA ARG A 28 10.85 -27.35 61.83
C ARG A 28 9.48 -27.97 61.62
N CYS A 29 9.35 -29.24 61.98
CA CYS A 29 8.09 -29.97 61.95
C CYS A 29 7.77 -30.56 63.32
N ARG A 30 6.49 -30.71 63.63
CA ARG A 30 6.03 -31.55 64.76
C ARG A 30 5.90 -32.97 64.27
N VAL A 31 6.66 -33.86 64.91
CA VAL A 31 6.73 -35.27 64.54
C VAL A 31 6.20 -36.11 65.69
N ARG A 32 5.22 -36.99 65.40
CA ARG A 32 4.82 -38.02 66.34
C ARG A 32 5.75 -39.21 66.19
N VAL A 33 6.61 -39.42 67.19
CA VAL A 33 7.70 -40.40 67.15
C VAL A 33 7.20 -41.74 67.65
N PHE A 34 7.41 -42.80 66.87
CA PHE A 34 6.97 -44.14 67.21
C PHE A 34 7.60 -44.60 68.52
N GLY A 35 6.77 -45.13 69.43
CA GLY A 35 7.20 -45.62 70.74
C GLY A 35 7.45 -44.54 71.80
N TYR A 36 7.64 -43.27 71.42
CA TYR A 36 7.84 -42.15 72.36
C TYR A 36 6.59 -41.31 72.56
N HIS A 37 5.77 -41.13 71.52
CA HIS A 37 4.54 -40.34 71.59
C HIS A 37 3.33 -41.26 71.39
N ASP A 38 2.35 -41.24 72.29
CA ASP A 38 1.13 -42.05 72.12
C ASP A 38 0.37 -41.65 70.86
N LYS A 39 -0.31 -42.60 70.19
CA LYS A 39 -1.17 -42.29 69.03
C LYS A 39 -2.43 -41.53 69.42
N ASP A 40 -2.89 -41.66 70.66
CA ASP A 40 -4.09 -40.99 71.17
C ASP A 40 -3.83 -39.49 71.29
N LYS A 41 -4.53 -38.70 70.47
CA LYS A 41 -4.44 -37.25 70.46
C LYS A 41 -5.07 -36.60 71.70
N ASN A 42 -5.87 -37.33 72.49
CA ASN A 42 -6.33 -36.85 73.80
C ASN A 42 -5.20 -36.85 74.84
N LEU A 43 -4.25 -37.78 74.72
CA LEU A 43 -3.09 -37.87 75.61
C LEU A 43 -2.01 -36.88 75.19
N ILE A 44 -1.67 -36.85 73.90
CA ILE A 44 -0.67 -35.93 73.34
C ILE A 44 -1.24 -35.27 72.07
N PRO A 45 -1.87 -34.09 72.19
CA PRO A 45 -2.31 -33.31 71.05
C PRO A 45 -1.13 -32.94 70.13
N THR A 46 -1.36 -32.82 68.82
CA THR A 46 -0.33 -32.41 67.84
C THR A 46 0.40 -31.13 68.26
N THR A 47 -0.32 -30.17 68.87
CA THR A 47 0.24 -28.90 69.32
C THR A 47 1.24 -29.01 70.46
N GLN A 48 1.25 -30.13 71.19
CA GLN A 48 2.18 -30.39 72.29
C GLN A 48 3.43 -31.14 71.86
N LEU A 49 3.48 -31.64 70.62
CA LEU A 49 4.66 -32.30 70.09
C LEU A 49 5.85 -31.32 70.03
N PRO A 50 7.07 -31.77 70.38
CA PRO A 50 8.27 -30.95 70.23
C PRO A 50 8.56 -30.66 68.76
N TRP A 51 9.18 -29.50 68.50
CA TRP A 51 9.63 -29.12 67.17
C TRP A 51 10.91 -29.85 66.80
N ALA A 52 10.84 -30.71 65.78
CA ALA A 52 11.98 -31.39 65.19
C ALA A 52 12.67 -30.50 64.16
N SER A 53 14.00 -30.38 64.26
CA SER A 53 14.79 -29.55 63.33
C SER A 53 15.30 -30.39 62.15
N PRO A 54 15.14 -29.96 60.89
CA PRO A 54 15.69 -30.68 59.75
C PRO A 54 17.21 -30.48 59.62
N VAL A 55 17.90 -31.52 59.17
CA VAL A 55 19.27 -31.44 58.62
C VAL A 55 19.16 -31.23 57.12
N THR A 56 19.80 -30.18 56.61
CA THR A 56 19.92 -29.92 55.18
C THR A 56 21.05 -30.73 54.56
N PRO A 57 20.95 -31.07 53.26
CA PRO A 57 22.04 -31.75 52.56
C PRO A 57 23.29 -30.86 52.46
N VAL A 58 24.46 -31.46 52.30
CA VAL A 58 25.76 -30.75 52.34
C VAL A 58 25.95 -29.71 51.22
N ASN A 59 25.20 -29.82 50.12
CA ASN A 59 25.14 -28.83 49.04
C ASN A 59 24.30 -27.58 49.40
N SER A 60 23.69 -27.54 50.60
CA SER A 60 22.94 -26.40 51.13
C SER A 60 23.69 -25.77 52.32
N ALA A 61 24.12 -24.52 52.18
CA ALA A 61 24.98 -23.85 53.17
C ALA A 61 24.26 -23.46 54.48
N SER A 62 22.93 -23.32 54.44
CA SER A 62 22.08 -22.98 55.59
C SER A 62 22.55 -21.76 56.41
N THR A 63 23.13 -20.77 55.73
CA THR A 63 23.63 -19.54 56.36
C THR A 63 23.35 -18.33 55.47
N SER A 64 22.95 -17.21 56.08
CA SER A 64 22.75 -15.91 55.40
C SER A 64 21.88 -15.95 54.13
N GLY A 65 20.86 -16.82 54.08
CA GLY A 65 19.99 -16.97 52.90
C GLY A 65 20.59 -17.77 51.75
N ILE A 66 21.70 -18.48 51.96
CA ILE A 66 22.37 -19.32 50.96
C ILE A 66 22.04 -20.79 51.25
N GLY A 67 21.40 -21.48 50.30
CA GLY A 67 21.06 -22.91 50.40
C GLY A 67 19.64 -23.23 49.91
N GLU A 68 19.25 -24.49 50.06
CA GLU A 68 17.91 -25.02 49.79
C GLU A 68 16.93 -24.76 50.95
N THR A 69 15.64 -24.66 50.65
CA THR A 69 14.59 -24.45 51.64
C THR A 69 14.26 -25.75 52.39
N PRO A 70 14.42 -25.85 53.72
CA PRO A 70 14.25 -27.10 54.47
C PRO A 70 12.78 -27.38 54.84
N VAL A 71 11.86 -27.32 53.87
CA VAL A 71 10.40 -27.44 54.09
C VAL A 71 9.77 -28.63 53.35
N GLY A 72 10.59 -29.56 52.87
CA GLY A 72 10.16 -30.71 52.05
C GLY A 72 9.04 -31.55 52.66
N PRO A 73 9.09 -31.95 53.95
CA PRO A 73 8.07 -32.81 54.54
C PRO A 73 6.68 -32.15 54.62
N VAL A 74 5.66 -32.84 54.11
CA VAL A 74 4.24 -32.50 54.29
C VAL A 74 3.65 -33.28 55.48
N PRO A 75 2.54 -32.86 56.09
CA PRO A 75 1.82 -33.70 57.05
C PRO A 75 1.55 -35.11 56.46
N GLY A 76 1.72 -36.15 57.26
CA GLY A 76 1.71 -37.54 56.80
C GLY A 76 3.07 -38.09 56.34
N THR A 77 4.08 -37.24 56.12
CA THR A 77 5.42 -37.71 55.70
C THR A 77 6.09 -38.54 56.81
N HIS A 78 6.54 -39.74 56.45
CA HIS A 78 7.39 -40.57 57.31
C HIS A 78 8.82 -40.04 57.30
N VAL A 79 9.38 -39.86 58.50
CA VAL A 79 10.71 -39.28 58.72
C VAL A 79 11.58 -40.16 59.59
N PHE A 80 12.88 -40.13 59.31
CA PHE A 80 13.92 -40.74 60.12
C PHE A 80 14.80 -39.66 60.75
N GLY A 81 15.22 -39.89 61.98
CA GLY A 81 15.95 -38.90 62.75
C GLY A 81 16.67 -39.44 63.98
N PHE A 82 17.17 -38.51 64.79
CA PHE A 82 17.79 -38.80 66.08
C PHE A 82 17.49 -37.71 67.10
N PHE A 83 17.64 -38.01 68.39
CA PHE A 83 17.55 -37.02 69.46
C PHE A 83 18.93 -36.43 69.76
N ARG A 84 19.07 -35.12 69.65
CA ARG A 84 20.34 -34.41 69.95
C ARG A 84 20.76 -34.52 71.42
N ASP A 85 19.80 -34.76 72.31
CA ASP A 85 19.97 -34.89 73.74
C ASP A 85 19.98 -36.36 74.23
N GLY A 86 20.01 -37.33 73.31
CA GLY A 86 20.07 -38.76 73.60
C GLY A 86 18.77 -39.28 74.24
N GLU A 87 18.90 -40.05 75.32
CA GLU A 87 17.77 -40.71 76.01
C GLU A 87 16.75 -39.75 76.63
N ASN A 88 17.09 -38.46 76.79
CA ASN A 88 16.13 -37.45 77.24
C ASN A 88 15.00 -37.19 76.22
N ALA A 89 15.27 -37.45 74.93
CA ALA A 89 14.29 -37.41 73.85
C ALA A 89 13.49 -36.10 73.72
N GLN A 90 14.06 -34.93 74.07
CA GLN A 90 13.38 -33.63 73.98
C GLN A 90 13.78 -32.80 72.74
N MET A 91 14.91 -33.12 72.09
CA MET A 91 15.45 -32.34 70.97
C MET A 91 15.52 -33.17 69.67
N PRO A 92 14.38 -33.45 69.01
CA PRO A 92 14.35 -34.26 67.80
C PRO A 92 15.00 -33.53 66.60
N VAL A 93 15.70 -34.30 65.78
CA VAL A 93 16.29 -33.85 64.51
C VAL A 93 15.86 -34.79 63.39
N ILE A 94 15.31 -34.23 62.32
CA ILE A 94 14.98 -34.97 61.09
C ILE A 94 16.22 -35.05 60.22
N MET A 95 16.62 -36.27 59.84
CA MET A 95 17.76 -36.52 58.96
C MET A 95 17.31 -36.81 57.52
N GLY A 96 16.12 -37.39 57.33
CA GLY A 96 15.58 -37.69 56.01
C GLY A 96 14.12 -38.14 56.07
N THR A 97 13.55 -38.35 54.88
CA THR A 97 12.20 -38.87 54.67
C THR A 97 12.26 -40.29 54.11
N ILE A 98 11.26 -41.11 54.42
CA ILE A 98 11.17 -42.49 53.96
C ILE A 98 9.91 -42.63 53.09
N PRO A 99 10.02 -42.99 51.81
CA PRO A 99 8.87 -43.34 51.00
C PRO A 99 8.33 -44.73 51.36
N GLY A 100 7.04 -44.96 51.18
CA GLY A 100 6.39 -46.25 51.41
C GLY A 100 5.39 -46.60 50.30
N ILE A 101 4.52 -47.56 50.63
CA ILE A 101 3.33 -47.94 49.87
C ILE A 101 2.15 -47.76 50.84
N PRO A 102 1.41 -46.65 50.78
CA PRO A 102 0.27 -46.41 51.66
C PRO A 102 -0.88 -47.37 51.32
N GLU A 103 -1.33 -48.17 52.29
CA GLU A 103 -2.45 -49.12 52.11
C GLU A 103 -3.81 -48.49 52.47
N ASP A 104 -3.80 -47.57 53.45
CA ASP A 104 -4.99 -46.94 54.02
C ASP A 104 -4.97 -45.42 53.89
N ALA A 105 -6.14 -44.83 53.70
CA ALA A 105 -6.36 -43.39 53.82
C ALA A 105 -6.24 -42.92 55.29
N PRO A 106 -5.87 -41.66 55.55
CA PRO A 106 -5.85 -41.12 56.90
C PRO A 106 -7.27 -41.05 57.47
N ASP A 107 -7.46 -41.49 58.72
CA ASP A 107 -8.75 -41.44 59.43
C ASP A 107 -8.59 -40.79 60.81
N VAL A 108 -8.97 -39.52 60.93
CA VAL A 108 -8.88 -38.79 62.22
C VAL A 108 -10.20 -38.73 62.99
N SER A 109 -11.21 -39.51 62.58
CA SER A 109 -12.54 -39.51 63.22
C SER A 109 -12.51 -40.01 64.67
N ASP A 110 -11.60 -40.92 65.00
CA ASP A 110 -11.33 -41.45 66.34
C ASP A 110 -10.01 -40.87 66.89
N PRO A 111 -10.05 -39.90 67.83
CA PRO A 111 -8.85 -39.29 68.41
C PRO A 111 -7.86 -40.31 69.02
N SER A 112 -8.34 -41.47 69.47
CA SER A 112 -7.49 -42.54 70.04
C SER A 112 -6.63 -43.28 69.01
N LYS A 113 -6.93 -43.09 67.72
CA LYS A 113 -6.19 -43.65 66.58
C LYS A 113 -5.68 -42.57 65.63
N ALA A 114 -6.03 -41.30 65.87
CA ALA A 114 -5.80 -40.20 64.95
C ALA A 114 -4.33 -39.76 64.81
N GLY A 115 -3.41 -40.26 65.64
CA GLY A 115 -1.98 -39.97 65.55
C GLY A 115 -1.25 -40.76 64.45
N TYR A 116 -0.03 -40.33 64.11
CA TYR A 116 0.84 -40.96 63.10
C TYR A 116 0.34 -40.85 61.65
N GLN A 117 -0.46 -39.83 61.35
CA GLN A 117 -1.01 -39.58 60.03
C GLN A 117 -1.29 -38.08 59.86
N ASP A 118 -1.63 -37.66 58.65
CA ASP A 118 -1.96 -36.27 58.36
C ASP A 118 -3.24 -35.83 59.12
N PRO A 119 -3.17 -34.86 60.06
CA PRO A 119 -4.35 -34.34 60.73
C PRO A 119 -5.35 -33.62 59.80
N GLY A 120 -4.92 -33.21 58.61
CA GLY A 120 -5.74 -32.57 57.60
C GLY A 120 -6.36 -33.52 56.58
N GLU A 121 -6.14 -34.84 56.73
CA GLU A 121 -6.68 -35.89 55.86
C GLU A 121 -6.42 -35.67 54.36
N ARG A 122 -5.28 -35.05 54.02
CA ARG A 122 -4.89 -34.80 52.61
C ARG A 122 -3.88 -35.83 52.11
N TYR A 123 -2.95 -36.26 52.96
CA TYR A 123 -1.90 -37.22 52.60
C TYR A 123 -2.00 -38.53 53.40
N PRO A 124 -1.72 -39.70 52.79
CA PRO A 124 -1.42 -39.92 51.37
C PRO A 124 -2.57 -39.49 50.44
N LEU A 125 -2.24 -39.20 49.18
CA LEU A 125 -3.27 -38.87 48.18
C LEU A 125 -4.02 -40.16 47.82
N ASP A 126 -5.34 -40.04 47.70
CA ASP A 126 -6.22 -41.08 47.16
C ASP A 126 -7.01 -40.49 45.98
N SER A 127 -6.33 -40.33 44.85
CA SER A 127 -6.85 -39.63 43.67
C SER A 127 -6.28 -40.22 42.37
N GLU A 128 -6.80 -39.77 41.23
CA GLU A 128 -6.25 -40.13 39.92
C GLU A 128 -4.77 -39.68 39.74
N GLU A 129 -4.33 -38.64 40.45
CA GLU A 129 -2.95 -38.14 40.36
C GLU A 129 -1.93 -39.09 41.02
N HIS A 130 -2.33 -39.64 42.17
CA HIS A 130 -1.63 -40.61 42.98
C HIS A 130 -2.62 -41.17 44.00
N GLY A 131 -2.60 -42.48 44.18
CA GLY A 131 -3.52 -43.25 44.99
C GLY A 131 -2.83 -44.10 46.05
N LEU A 132 -3.65 -44.89 46.73
CA LEU A 132 -3.24 -45.92 47.68
C LEU A 132 -2.79 -47.19 46.94
N ASN A 133 -2.11 -48.07 47.66
CA ASN A 133 -1.58 -49.36 47.19
C ASN A 133 -0.56 -49.23 46.05
N GLU A 134 0.05 -48.06 45.88
CA GLU A 134 1.16 -47.83 44.96
C GLU A 134 2.33 -47.13 45.68
N SER A 135 3.52 -47.16 45.09
CA SER A 135 4.70 -46.50 45.68
C SER A 135 4.54 -44.99 45.74
N ASP A 136 4.90 -44.36 46.86
CA ASP A 136 4.98 -42.90 47.04
C ASP A 136 5.94 -42.20 46.05
N VAL A 137 6.79 -42.97 45.36
CA VAL A 137 7.63 -42.44 44.28
C VAL A 137 6.72 -42.05 43.11
N THR A 138 6.91 -40.85 42.58
CA THR A 138 6.09 -40.33 41.48
C THR A 138 6.04 -41.28 40.27
N ARG A 139 4.85 -41.49 39.70
CA ARG A 139 4.62 -42.31 38.49
C ARG A 139 5.50 -41.92 37.30
N LEU A 140 5.94 -40.65 37.23
CA LEU A 140 6.90 -40.19 36.21
C LEU A 140 8.24 -40.93 36.29
N ALA A 141 8.72 -41.24 37.49
CA ALA A 141 10.01 -41.90 37.69
C ALA A 141 9.93 -43.42 37.52
N ARG A 142 8.72 -44.00 37.58
CA ARG A 142 8.52 -45.46 37.65
C ARG A 142 7.56 -46.07 36.62
N HIS A 143 7.23 -45.34 35.55
CA HIS A 143 6.27 -45.81 34.55
C HIS A 143 6.62 -47.19 33.95
N ARG A 144 7.90 -47.46 33.73
CA ARG A 144 8.41 -48.80 33.40
C ARG A 144 9.47 -49.24 34.39
N TRP A 145 9.58 -50.53 34.64
CA TRP A 145 10.62 -51.10 35.50
C TRP A 145 10.95 -52.53 35.07
N GLU A 146 12.03 -53.09 35.60
CA GLU A 146 12.35 -54.52 35.49
C GLU A 146 11.98 -55.20 36.80
N ASP A 147 11.26 -56.31 36.75
CA ASP A 147 11.00 -57.14 37.92
C ASP A 147 12.24 -57.96 38.34
N GLU A 148 12.12 -58.75 39.41
CA GLU A 148 13.23 -59.54 39.96
C GLU A 148 13.79 -60.57 38.95
N ASP A 149 12.98 -61.00 37.98
CA ASP A 149 13.36 -61.94 36.92
C ASP A 149 13.93 -61.24 35.68
N GLY A 150 14.00 -59.90 35.70
CA GLY A 150 14.47 -59.07 34.59
C GLY A 150 13.45 -58.90 33.47
N ALA A 151 12.18 -59.26 33.70
CA ALA A 151 11.12 -58.98 32.74
C ALA A 151 10.67 -57.52 32.88
N GLU A 152 10.51 -56.86 31.74
CA GLU A 152 10.08 -55.47 31.70
C GLU A 152 8.58 -55.37 31.95
N GLN A 153 8.22 -54.54 32.93
CA GLN A 153 6.86 -54.21 33.32
C GLN A 153 6.58 -52.75 32.96
N THR A 154 5.31 -52.42 32.75
CA THR A 154 4.87 -51.06 32.40
C THR A 154 3.52 -50.80 33.04
N GLU A 155 3.36 -49.64 33.67
CA GLU A 155 2.07 -49.17 34.17
C GLU A 155 1.07 -49.04 33.01
N GLU A 156 -0.15 -49.53 33.19
CA GLU A 156 -1.19 -49.46 32.15
C GLU A 156 -1.57 -48.01 31.82
N GLU A 157 -1.64 -47.16 32.85
CA GLU A 157 -1.97 -45.75 32.73
C GLU A 157 -0.72 -44.89 32.60
N LEU A 158 -0.77 -43.92 31.68
CA LEU A 158 0.26 -42.88 31.60
C LEU A 158 0.17 -41.96 32.81
N PRO A 159 1.31 -41.42 33.28
CA PRO A 159 1.27 -40.39 34.32
C PRO A 159 0.36 -39.22 33.90
N PRO A 160 -0.49 -38.68 34.80
CA PRO A 160 -1.51 -37.69 34.46
C PRO A 160 -0.98 -36.46 33.68
N VAL A 161 0.23 -36.00 34.02
CA VAL A 161 0.88 -34.87 33.33
C VAL A 161 1.25 -35.22 31.89
N VAL A 162 1.66 -36.46 31.62
CA VAL A 162 1.96 -36.96 30.27
C VAL A 162 0.68 -37.05 29.45
N GLN A 163 -0.39 -37.61 30.02
CA GLN A 163 -1.69 -37.70 29.37
C GLN A 163 -2.25 -36.30 29.04
N ASN A 164 -2.22 -35.37 30.01
CA ASN A 164 -2.68 -34.00 29.80
C ASN A 164 -1.93 -33.29 28.65
N LYS A 165 -0.62 -33.53 28.51
CA LYS A 165 0.17 -33.00 27.38
C LYS A 165 -0.26 -33.57 26.03
N ILE A 166 -0.62 -34.86 25.99
CA ILE A 166 -1.15 -35.51 24.78
C ILE A 166 -2.50 -34.91 24.40
N ASP A 167 -3.40 -34.77 25.37
CA ASP A 167 -4.76 -34.27 25.14
C ASP A 167 -4.80 -32.79 24.72
N ASN A 168 -3.93 -31.97 25.31
CA ASN A 168 -3.84 -30.53 25.04
C ASN A 168 -2.82 -30.18 23.96
N ARG A 169 -2.38 -31.15 23.16
CA ARG A 169 -1.40 -30.96 22.09
C ARG A 169 -1.96 -30.05 20.99
N VAL A 170 -1.20 -29.04 20.58
CA VAL A 170 -1.60 -28.15 19.48
C VAL A 170 -1.35 -28.85 18.14
N THR A 171 -2.40 -29.07 17.35
CA THR A 171 -2.31 -29.78 16.06
C THR A 171 -2.92 -28.99 14.91
N ASN A 172 -2.49 -29.30 13.69
CA ASN A 172 -3.04 -28.76 12.44
C ASN A 172 -3.05 -27.23 12.36
N VAL A 173 -2.03 -26.56 12.89
CA VAL A 173 -1.90 -25.10 12.78
C VAL A 173 -1.60 -24.76 11.32
N PRO A 174 -2.49 -24.04 10.61
CA PRO A 174 -2.30 -23.75 9.20
C PRO A 174 -1.12 -22.80 8.99
N VAL A 175 -0.30 -23.09 7.99
CA VAL A 175 0.71 -22.17 7.49
C VAL A 175 0.08 -21.32 6.39
N ALA A 176 0.45 -20.03 6.34
CA ALA A 176 -0.03 -19.10 5.33
C ALA A 176 0.20 -19.64 3.89
N ASN A 177 -0.63 -19.17 2.95
CA ASN A 177 -0.52 -19.45 1.51
C ASN A 177 -0.53 -20.96 1.13
N GLY A 178 -1.21 -21.79 1.92
CA GLY A 178 -1.38 -23.21 1.58
C GLY A 178 -0.11 -24.06 1.72
N HIS A 179 0.91 -23.58 2.45
CA HIS A 179 2.14 -24.33 2.74
C HIS A 179 1.95 -25.45 3.79
N GLY A 180 0.74 -26.02 3.86
CA GLY A 180 0.37 -27.09 4.79
C GLY A 180 0.05 -26.59 6.19
N SER A 181 0.26 -27.48 7.15
CA SER A 181 0.07 -27.20 8.58
C SER A 181 1.21 -27.80 9.38
N TYR A 182 1.42 -27.31 10.60
CA TYR A 182 2.36 -27.89 11.56
C TYR A 182 1.63 -28.25 12.86
N SER A 183 2.24 -29.14 13.63
CA SER A 183 1.73 -29.56 14.94
C SER A 183 2.86 -29.57 15.95
N GLU A 184 2.55 -29.29 17.21
CA GLU A 184 3.42 -29.57 18.34
C GLU A 184 3.88 -31.04 18.26
N PRO A 185 5.17 -31.38 18.43
CA PRO A 185 5.60 -32.79 18.46
C PRO A 185 4.90 -33.58 19.58
N PRO A 186 4.60 -34.88 19.39
CA PRO A 186 4.13 -35.72 20.50
C PRO A 186 5.21 -35.80 21.59
N THR A 187 4.79 -35.95 22.86
CA THR A 187 5.71 -36.15 23.98
C THR A 187 6.63 -37.33 23.74
N ALA A 188 7.92 -37.18 24.09
CA ALA A 188 8.90 -38.26 24.00
C ALA A 188 9.00 -39.08 25.30
N PHE A 189 8.07 -38.88 26.24
CA PHE A 189 8.02 -39.58 27.52
C PHE A 189 7.99 -41.10 27.33
N ASP A 190 8.98 -41.78 27.91
CA ASP A 190 9.11 -43.23 27.89
C ASP A 190 10.05 -43.69 29.01
N ALA A 191 9.87 -43.10 30.20
CA ALA A 191 10.78 -43.24 31.33
C ALA A 191 10.84 -44.68 31.85
N LYS A 192 12.03 -45.12 32.25
CA LYS A 192 12.28 -46.40 32.91
C LYS A 192 12.95 -46.17 34.26
N TYR A 193 12.42 -46.79 35.30
CA TYR A 193 13.05 -46.85 36.61
C TYR A 193 14.36 -47.65 36.54
N PRO A 194 15.44 -47.24 37.23
CA PRO A 194 15.59 -46.08 38.11
C PRO A 194 16.22 -44.84 37.42
N TYR A 195 16.16 -44.76 36.08
CA TYR A 195 16.92 -43.77 35.31
C TYR A 195 16.30 -42.38 35.28
N ASN A 196 15.00 -42.26 35.58
CA ASN A 196 14.34 -40.97 35.53
C ASN A 196 14.37 -40.25 36.89
N HIS A 197 15.04 -39.10 36.93
CA HIS A 197 15.19 -38.27 38.12
C HIS A 197 14.16 -37.14 38.10
N VAL A 198 13.16 -37.26 38.99
CA VAL A 198 12.01 -36.34 39.03
C VAL A 198 11.92 -35.65 40.39
N ILE A 199 11.78 -34.33 40.36
CA ILE A 199 11.45 -33.50 41.53
C ILE A 199 10.05 -32.94 41.29
N THR A 200 9.13 -33.25 42.21
CA THR A 200 7.75 -32.76 42.17
C THR A 200 7.44 -31.94 43.42
N SER A 201 6.98 -30.69 43.25
CA SER A 201 6.49 -29.88 44.37
C SER A 201 5.06 -30.27 44.76
N GLU A 202 4.66 -29.95 45.99
CA GLU A 202 3.29 -30.20 46.51
C GLU A 202 2.17 -29.63 45.60
N SER A 203 2.47 -28.55 44.87
CA SER A 203 1.55 -27.86 43.96
C SER A 203 1.59 -28.35 42.52
N GLY A 204 2.47 -29.30 42.18
CA GLY A 204 2.58 -29.86 40.82
C GLY A 204 3.59 -29.16 39.90
N HIS A 205 4.62 -28.49 40.42
CA HIS A 205 5.79 -28.11 39.61
C HIS A 205 6.71 -29.31 39.47
N ILE A 206 7.24 -29.54 38.27
CA ILE A 206 8.05 -30.70 37.97
C ILE A 206 9.36 -30.29 37.31
N ILE A 207 10.47 -30.83 37.82
CA ILE A 207 11.77 -30.81 37.15
C ILE A 207 12.18 -32.26 36.95
N GLU A 208 12.46 -32.62 35.71
CA GLU A 208 12.70 -33.99 35.29
C GLU A 208 13.96 -34.08 34.43
N ARG A 209 14.82 -35.04 34.78
CA ARG A 209 16.08 -35.38 34.10
C ARG A 209 16.08 -36.90 33.90
N ASP A 210 15.75 -37.31 32.68
CA ASP A 210 15.54 -38.70 32.34
C ASP A 210 16.79 -39.24 31.65
N ASP A 211 17.47 -40.19 32.30
CA ASP A 211 18.65 -40.87 31.77
C ASP A 211 18.30 -42.24 31.16
N THR A 212 17.00 -42.51 30.90
CA THR A 212 16.57 -43.77 30.28
C THR A 212 17.27 -43.94 28.93
N PRO A 213 18.03 -45.04 28.71
CA PRO A 213 18.83 -45.20 27.50
C PRO A 213 18.02 -45.08 26.20
N GLY A 214 18.45 -44.18 25.31
CA GLY A 214 17.79 -43.88 24.02
C GLY A 214 16.50 -43.04 24.16
N LYS A 215 16.13 -42.66 25.38
CA LYS A 215 14.96 -41.86 25.74
C LYS A 215 15.34 -40.67 26.61
N GLU A 216 16.60 -40.25 26.55
CA GLU A 216 17.15 -39.19 27.37
C GLU A 216 16.39 -37.87 27.15
N ARG A 217 15.96 -37.19 28.21
CA ARG A 217 15.23 -35.93 28.04
C ARG A 217 15.29 -35.07 29.28
N THR A 218 15.06 -33.77 29.06
CA THR A 218 14.91 -32.80 30.15
C THR A 218 13.54 -32.16 30.05
N HIS A 219 12.86 -32.02 31.17
CA HIS A 219 11.54 -31.40 31.23
C HIS A 219 11.45 -30.50 32.46
N ASP A 220 10.99 -29.26 32.25
CA ASP A 220 10.72 -28.27 33.28
C ASP A 220 9.28 -27.79 33.08
N TYR A 221 8.40 -28.10 34.02
CA TYR A 221 6.96 -28.02 33.88
C TYR A 221 6.33 -27.26 35.04
N HIS A 222 5.52 -26.27 34.69
CA HIS A 222 4.67 -25.55 35.62
C HIS A 222 3.26 -26.17 35.61
N ARG A 223 2.66 -26.33 36.80
CA ARG A 223 1.32 -26.92 37.02
C ARG A 223 0.17 -26.41 36.14
N SER A 224 0.34 -25.24 35.52
CA SER A 224 -0.64 -24.65 34.59
C SER A 224 -0.53 -25.16 33.14
N GLY A 225 0.45 -26.01 32.82
CA GLY A 225 0.70 -26.54 31.48
C GLY A 225 1.81 -25.84 30.68
N THR A 226 2.44 -24.79 31.22
CA THR A 226 3.62 -24.17 30.58
C THR A 226 4.84 -25.05 30.85
N PHE A 227 5.61 -25.37 29.81
CA PHE A 227 6.81 -26.20 29.97
C PHE A 227 7.89 -25.90 28.93
N THR A 228 9.11 -26.32 29.27
CA THR A 228 10.20 -26.53 28.31
C THR A 228 10.63 -27.99 28.36
N GLU A 229 10.71 -28.62 27.20
CA GLU A 229 11.15 -30.01 27.06
C GLU A 229 12.18 -30.12 25.94
N ILE A 230 13.22 -30.93 26.19
CA ILE A 230 14.21 -31.30 25.18
C ILE A 230 14.15 -32.82 25.04
N PHE A 231 13.84 -33.28 23.83
CA PHE A 231 13.70 -34.69 23.47
C PHE A 231 15.07 -35.36 23.26
N PRO A 232 15.13 -36.70 23.10
CA PRO A 232 16.40 -37.45 23.00
C PRO A 232 17.38 -36.97 21.92
N PHE A 233 16.87 -36.42 20.82
CA PHE A 233 17.68 -35.93 19.71
C PHE A 233 17.77 -34.40 19.61
N GLY A 234 17.48 -33.69 20.70
CA GLY A 234 17.67 -32.24 20.80
C GLY A 234 16.50 -31.40 20.27
N THR A 235 15.39 -32.01 19.84
CA THR A 235 14.16 -31.27 19.55
C THR A 235 13.70 -30.58 20.83
N LYS A 236 13.69 -29.24 20.81
CA LYS A 236 13.20 -28.42 21.92
C LYS A 236 11.76 -28.00 21.67
N VAL A 237 10.91 -28.22 22.67
CA VAL A 237 9.54 -27.71 22.72
C VAL A 237 9.45 -26.73 23.88
N THR A 238 9.03 -25.50 23.60
CA THR A 238 8.67 -24.53 24.64
C THR A 238 7.21 -24.18 24.44
N LYS A 239 6.36 -24.57 25.39
CA LYS A 239 4.92 -24.31 25.39
C LYS A 239 4.59 -23.28 26.45
N ILE A 240 3.99 -22.17 26.03
CA ILE A 240 3.50 -21.12 26.94
C ILE A 240 1.97 -21.08 26.87
N VAL A 241 1.30 -21.29 28.00
CA VAL A 241 -0.18 -21.32 28.07
C VAL A 241 -0.81 -19.93 28.10
N ARG A 242 -0.07 -18.91 28.57
CA ARG A 242 -0.51 -17.51 28.66
C ARG A 242 0.44 -16.60 27.88
N ASP A 243 0.64 -15.37 28.37
CA ASP A 243 1.51 -14.38 27.75
C ASP A 243 2.98 -14.78 27.89
N ASN A 244 3.76 -14.53 26.83
CA ASN A 244 5.21 -14.69 26.81
C ASN A 244 5.87 -13.33 26.62
N TYR A 245 6.60 -12.85 27.62
CA TYR A 245 7.38 -11.63 27.53
C TYR A 245 8.86 -11.98 27.41
N GLU A 246 9.53 -11.42 26.40
CA GLU A 246 10.96 -11.56 26.21
C GLU A 246 11.60 -10.17 26.14
N PHE A 247 12.38 -9.81 27.16
CA PHE A 247 13.14 -8.57 27.20
C PHE A 247 14.61 -8.87 26.96
N VAL A 248 15.16 -8.40 25.85
CA VAL A 248 16.59 -8.51 25.55
C VAL A 248 17.21 -7.12 25.59
N LEU A 249 18.02 -6.85 26.62
CA LEU A 249 18.68 -5.54 26.83
C LEU A 249 20.00 -5.41 26.05
N GLY A 250 20.33 -6.40 25.22
CA GLY A 250 21.48 -6.42 24.31
C GLY A 250 21.08 -7.08 23.00
N ASP A 251 22.06 -7.60 22.26
CA ASP A 251 21.78 -8.21 20.96
C ASP A 251 21.16 -9.61 21.09
N LYS A 252 20.13 -9.89 20.28
CA LYS A 252 19.58 -11.24 20.08
C LYS A 252 19.90 -11.72 18.67
N TYR A 253 20.89 -12.59 18.53
CA TYR A 253 21.20 -13.24 17.26
C TYR A 253 20.30 -14.47 17.08
N VAL A 254 19.42 -14.45 16.07
CA VAL A 254 18.54 -15.58 15.72
C VAL A 254 18.94 -16.13 14.36
N ASN A 255 19.24 -17.43 14.29
CA ASN A 255 19.56 -18.12 13.04
C ASN A 255 18.65 -19.34 12.90
N ILE A 256 17.72 -19.29 11.94
CA ILE A 256 16.77 -20.37 11.67
C ILE A 256 17.18 -21.06 10.37
N LYS A 257 17.65 -22.30 10.49
CA LYS A 257 17.99 -23.17 9.35
C LYS A 257 17.11 -24.41 9.42
N LYS A 258 16.57 -24.87 8.29
CA LYS A 258 16.11 -26.26 8.23
C LYS A 258 17.33 -27.19 8.25
N THR A 259 17.20 -28.33 8.91
CA THR A 259 18.20 -29.39 8.87
C THR A 259 18.41 -29.86 7.43
N ARG A 260 19.66 -30.09 7.07
CA ARG A 260 20.10 -30.54 5.74
C ARG A 260 19.46 -31.91 5.42
N PRO A 261 18.64 -32.06 4.35
CA PRO A 261 18.50 -33.37 3.73
C PRO A 261 19.86 -33.76 3.14
N GLU A 262 20.20 -35.04 3.17
CA GLU A 262 21.53 -35.60 2.82
C GLU A 262 22.09 -35.14 1.45
N SER A 263 21.27 -34.52 0.59
CA SER A 263 21.59 -34.03 -0.75
C SER A 263 22.03 -32.55 -0.91
N GLY A 264 22.26 -31.78 0.16
CA GLY A 264 23.26 -30.67 0.08
C GLY A 264 22.80 -29.23 -0.14
N THR A 265 21.57 -28.84 0.19
CA THR A 265 21.18 -27.42 0.32
C THR A 265 20.39 -27.17 1.61
N PHE A 266 20.68 -26.08 2.30
CA PHE A 266 19.88 -25.63 3.46
C PHE A 266 18.56 -25.05 2.96
N ASP A 267 17.44 -25.58 3.41
CA ASP A 267 16.15 -24.91 3.22
C ASP A 267 15.98 -23.79 4.26
N THR A 268 15.39 -22.68 3.82
CA THR A 268 15.18 -21.48 4.62
C THR A 268 14.06 -21.65 5.65
N GLY A 269 14.28 -21.23 6.89
CA GLY A 269 13.23 -21.14 7.92
C GLY A 269 12.42 -19.84 7.82
N ASN A 270 11.24 -19.81 8.43
CA ASN A 270 10.39 -18.63 8.48
C ASN A 270 10.65 -17.82 9.76
N LEU A 271 10.64 -16.49 9.67
CA LEU A 271 10.86 -15.56 10.77
C LEU A 271 9.77 -14.48 10.77
N PHE A 272 9.13 -14.25 11.91
CA PHE A 272 8.15 -13.17 12.13
C PHE A 272 8.69 -12.21 13.18
N ILE A 273 8.69 -10.89 12.91
CA ILE A 273 9.36 -9.90 13.78
C ILE A 273 8.54 -8.62 13.93
N ASN A 274 8.60 -8.04 15.13
CA ASN A 274 8.28 -6.64 15.41
C ASN A 274 9.57 -5.94 15.90
N ILE A 275 9.95 -4.82 15.29
CA ILE A 275 11.23 -4.15 15.54
C ILE A 275 10.96 -2.65 15.75
N GLU A 276 11.42 -2.10 16.89
CA GLU A 276 11.32 -0.66 17.20
C GLU A 276 12.52 0.16 16.66
N GLY A 277 13.59 -0.51 16.27
CA GLY A 277 14.78 0.08 15.63
C GLY A 277 14.82 -0.16 14.11
N ASP A 278 16.03 -0.09 13.55
CA ASP A 278 16.25 -0.31 12.11
C ASP A 278 16.10 -1.79 11.72
N VAL A 279 15.56 -2.03 10.53
CA VAL A 279 15.42 -3.37 9.94
C VAL A 279 16.27 -3.47 8.69
N TYR A 280 17.20 -4.43 8.67
CA TYR A 280 17.93 -4.83 7.47
C TYR A 280 17.45 -6.20 7.03
N GLU A 281 16.59 -6.24 6.01
CA GLU A 281 16.07 -7.47 5.44
C GLU A 281 16.83 -7.84 4.16
N SER A 282 17.39 -9.05 4.13
CA SER A 282 18.01 -9.62 2.94
C SER A 282 17.45 -11.02 2.70
N VAL A 283 16.70 -11.17 1.61
CA VAL A 283 16.09 -12.43 1.20
C VAL A 283 16.80 -12.93 -0.05
N GLN A 284 17.46 -14.09 0.04
CA GLN A 284 18.11 -14.71 -1.12
C GLN A 284 17.09 -15.30 -2.11
N GLY A 285 15.94 -15.72 -1.58
CA GLY A 285 14.80 -16.19 -2.37
C GLY A 285 13.83 -15.06 -2.75
N ASN A 286 12.58 -15.43 -3.03
CA ASN A 286 11.52 -14.49 -3.37
C ASN A 286 10.87 -13.91 -2.10
N VAL A 287 10.40 -12.66 -2.18
CA VAL A 287 9.50 -12.07 -1.19
C VAL A 287 8.08 -12.04 -1.76
N GLU A 288 7.14 -12.68 -1.09
CA GLU A 288 5.71 -12.60 -1.39
C GLU A 288 4.98 -12.00 -0.18
N ARG A 289 4.20 -10.94 -0.41
CA ARG A 289 3.43 -10.26 0.63
C ARG A 289 1.95 -10.25 0.25
N GLN A 290 1.15 -11.04 0.96
CA GLN A 290 -0.32 -11.06 0.81
C GLN A 290 -0.97 -10.41 2.03
N ILE A 291 -1.83 -9.41 1.78
CA ILE A 291 -2.60 -8.73 2.82
C ILE A 291 -4.08 -8.91 2.49
N ASN A 292 -4.81 -9.65 3.31
CA ASN A 292 -6.26 -9.83 3.14
C ASN A 292 -7.06 -8.60 3.63
N GLY A 293 -6.45 -7.77 4.47
CA GLY A 293 -7.00 -6.52 4.97
C GLY A 293 -6.50 -5.29 4.20
N THR A 294 -6.37 -4.16 4.91
CA THR A 294 -5.82 -2.91 4.35
C THR A 294 -4.33 -2.80 4.66
N LEU A 295 -3.53 -2.37 3.67
CA LEU A 295 -2.13 -1.95 3.87
C LEU A 295 -2.10 -0.42 3.99
N THR A 296 -1.42 0.11 5.01
CA THR A 296 -1.13 1.54 5.17
C THR A 296 0.34 1.70 5.53
N GLU A 297 1.08 2.43 4.69
CA GLU A 297 2.51 2.69 4.88
C GLU A 297 2.73 4.18 5.11
N ASN A 298 3.34 4.54 6.24
CA ASN A 298 3.69 5.92 6.58
C ASN A 298 5.21 6.04 6.68
N ILE A 299 5.81 6.62 5.64
CA ILE A 299 7.26 6.78 5.53
C ILE A 299 7.56 8.27 5.74
N ARG A 300 8.24 8.57 6.85
CA ARG A 300 8.59 9.96 7.21
C ARG A 300 9.82 10.48 6.46
N GLY A 301 10.68 9.58 6.00
CA GLY A 301 11.84 9.88 5.18
C GLY A 301 11.59 9.60 3.70
N ASP A 302 12.66 9.27 2.98
CA ASP A 302 12.60 8.97 1.55
C ASP A 302 12.11 7.54 1.28
N TYR A 303 11.36 7.38 0.19
CA TYR A 303 10.96 6.06 -0.32
C TYR A 303 11.63 5.77 -1.66
N ASN A 304 12.75 5.04 -1.61
CA ASN A 304 13.53 4.68 -2.79
C ASN A 304 13.25 3.24 -3.20
N THR A 305 12.90 3.01 -4.47
CA THR A 305 12.65 1.67 -5.03
C THR A 305 13.51 1.43 -6.26
N TYR A 306 14.30 0.35 -6.25
CA TYR A 306 15.11 -0.08 -7.39
C TYR A 306 14.65 -1.46 -7.86
N VAL A 307 14.12 -1.54 -9.09
CA VAL A 307 13.68 -2.79 -9.71
C VAL A 307 14.51 -3.02 -10.97
N HIS A 308 15.38 -4.04 -10.94
CA HIS A 308 16.19 -4.41 -12.10
C HIS A 308 15.42 -5.19 -13.17
N GLY A 309 14.30 -5.82 -12.77
CA GLY A 309 13.37 -6.49 -13.67
C GLY A 309 12.19 -5.58 -14.04
N ASN A 310 11.01 -6.19 -14.16
CA ASN A 310 9.78 -5.46 -14.49
C ASN A 310 9.02 -5.04 -13.22
N ARG A 311 8.41 -3.86 -13.26
CA ARG A 311 7.42 -3.42 -12.26
C ARG A 311 6.04 -3.36 -12.91
N THR A 312 5.08 -4.10 -12.36
CA THR A 312 3.68 -4.08 -12.79
C THR A 312 2.81 -3.70 -11.60
N ILE A 313 1.93 -2.72 -11.79
CA ILE A 313 0.99 -2.24 -10.78
C ILE A 313 -0.42 -2.48 -11.30
N GLY A 314 -1.18 -3.35 -10.63
CA GLY A 314 -2.57 -3.63 -10.93
C GLY A 314 -3.48 -3.06 -9.85
N ILE A 315 -4.41 -2.18 -10.23
CA ILE A 315 -5.37 -1.57 -9.30
C ILE A 315 -6.76 -1.73 -9.90
N THR A 316 -7.63 -2.47 -9.22
CA THR A 316 -9.03 -2.65 -9.64
C THR A 316 -9.91 -1.48 -9.22
N GLY A 317 -9.54 -0.82 -8.12
CA GLY A 317 -10.21 0.38 -7.61
C GLY A 317 -9.64 1.67 -8.22
N ASN A 318 -9.66 2.74 -7.43
CA ASN A 318 -9.11 4.03 -7.82
C ASN A 318 -7.60 4.10 -7.52
N TYR A 319 -6.86 4.77 -8.39
CA TYR A 319 -5.50 5.22 -8.12
C TYR A 319 -5.50 6.75 -8.04
N ALA A 320 -5.01 7.29 -6.93
CA ALA A 320 -4.87 8.72 -6.71
C ALA A 320 -3.48 8.99 -6.15
N GLU A 321 -2.76 9.91 -6.78
CA GLU A 321 -1.42 10.32 -6.39
C GLU A 321 -1.42 11.85 -6.23
N SER A 322 -0.81 12.34 -5.15
CA SER A 322 -0.68 13.76 -4.84
C SER A 322 0.77 14.04 -4.47
N ILE A 323 1.41 14.89 -5.25
CA ILE A 323 2.81 15.26 -5.10
C ILE A 323 2.83 16.78 -4.93
N GLN A 324 3.33 17.26 -3.79
CA GLN A 324 3.43 18.69 -3.52
C GLN A 324 4.67 19.33 -4.16
N GLY A 325 5.71 18.52 -4.40
CA GLY A 325 6.92 18.94 -5.11
C GLY A 325 6.85 18.59 -6.60
N ASP A 326 8.02 18.46 -7.21
CA ASP A 326 8.13 18.18 -8.64
C ASP A 326 7.95 16.68 -8.94
N MET A 327 7.28 16.39 -10.06
CA MET A 327 7.21 15.06 -10.64
C MET A 327 8.04 15.04 -11.93
N THR A 328 9.06 14.19 -11.97
CA THR A 328 9.85 13.93 -13.18
C THR A 328 9.66 12.49 -13.62
N VAL A 329 9.35 12.30 -14.91
CA VAL A 329 9.22 10.96 -15.52
C VAL A 329 10.14 10.90 -16.73
N GLU A 330 11.10 9.99 -16.70
CA GLU A 330 12.00 9.72 -17.81
C GLU A 330 11.82 8.26 -18.26
N CYS A 331 11.53 8.07 -19.54
CA CYS A 331 11.38 6.75 -20.13
C CYS A 331 11.76 6.76 -21.61
N TYR A 332 12.11 5.60 -22.17
CA TYR A 332 12.42 5.48 -23.59
C TYR A 332 11.16 5.52 -24.47
N ASN A 333 10.12 4.79 -24.05
CA ASN A 333 8.81 4.76 -24.71
C ASN A 333 7.71 4.96 -23.66
N GLU A 334 6.73 5.80 -23.97
CA GLU A 334 5.54 6.02 -23.16
C GLU A 334 4.27 5.70 -23.97
N THR A 335 3.24 5.16 -23.33
CA THR A 335 1.91 5.02 -23.93
C THR A 335 0.85 5.22 -22.86
N ILE A 336 0.05 6.27 -23.02
CA ILE A 336 -1.09 6.58 -22.16
C ILE A 336 -2.37 6.26 -22.93
N HIS A 337 -3.11 5.23 -22.49
CA HIS A 337 -4.39 4.83 -23.09
C HIS A 337 -5.50 4.96 -22.06
N THR A 338 -6.40 5.91 -22.28
CA THR A 338 -7.63 6.07 -21.48
C THR A 338 -8.84 5.60 -22.29
N ARG A 339 -9.57 4.59 -21.80
CA ARG A 339 -10.83 4.14 -22.42
C ARG A 339 -11.99 5.12 -22.20
N GLY A 340 -11.94 5.85 -21.08
CA GLY A 340 -12.92 6.88 -20.71
C GLY A 340 -12.44 8.29 -21.10
N LYS A 341 -12.85 9.28 -20.30
CA LYS A 341 -12.40 10.67 -20.45
C LYS A 341 -11.01 10.86 -19.85
N SER A 342 -10.17 11.66 -20.51
CA SER A 342 -8.88 12.12 -20.00
C SER A 342 -8.88 13.64 -20.01
N ASN A 343 -8.56 14.25 -18.86
CA ASN A 343 -8.46 15.69 -18.71
C ASN A 343 -7.04 16.03 -18.26
N ARG A 344 -6.38 16.96 -18.96
CA ARG A 344 -5.11 17.55 -18.55
C ARG A 344 -5.33 19.05 -18.39
N TYR A 345 -4.99 19.58 -17.22
CA TYR A 345 -5.18 20.98 -16.86
C TYR A 345 -3.92 21.49 -16.15
N SER A 346 -3.51 22.70 -16.49
CA SER A 346 -2.46 23.47 -15.81
C SER A 346 -3.02 24.84 -15.53
N GLU A 347 -2.73 25.38 -14.34
CA GLU A 347 -3.06 26.77 -14.01
C GLU A 347 -2.11 27.76 -14.70
N ASP A 348 -0.96 27.26 -15.18
CA ASP A 348 0.07 28.02 -15.89
C ASP A 348 0.34 27.37 -17.27
N GLU A 349 1.60 27.30 -17.70
CA GLU A 349 1.98 26.79 -19.01
C GLU A 349 1.84 25.26 -19.16
N VAL A 350 1.51 24.82 -20.39
CA VAL A 350 1.72 23.45 -20.86
C VAL A 350 2.48 23.51 -22.18
N THR A 351 3.73 23.03 -22.18
CA THR A 351 4.56 22.94 -23.37
C THR A 351 4.60 21.49 -23.88
N VAL A 352 4.54 21.30 -25.20
CA VAL A 352 4.69 19.98 -25.84
C VAL A 352 5.71 20.11 -26.97
N ASP A 353 6.93 19.66 -26.69
CA ASP A 353 8.03 19.68 -27.65
C ASP A 353 8.27 18.30 -28.26
N THR A 354 8.52 18.28 -29.56
CA THR A 354 8.91 17.07 -30.29
C THR A 354 9.94 17.41 -31.34
N THR A 355 10.92 16.53 -31.53
CA THR A 355 11.95 16.67 -32.57
C THR A 355 11.49 16.15 -33.93
N LYS A 356 10.35 15.43 -33.95
CA LYS A 356 9.76 14.86 -35.16
C LYS A 356 8.33 15.37 -35.31
N ASN A 357 7.35 14.47 -35.25
CA ASN A 357 5.96 14.79 -35.53
C ASN A 357 5.17 14.84 -34.22
N LEU A 358 4.27 15.83 -34.11
CA LEU A 358 3.16 15.83 -33.17
C LEU A 358 1.88 15.59 -33.98
N THR A 359 1.16 14.52 -33.67
CA THR A 359 -0.10 14.17 -34.36
C THR A 359 -1.26 14.25 -33.38
N LEU A 360 -2.25 15.10 -33.67
CA LEU A 360 -3.52 15.17 -32.95
C LEU A 360 -4.65 14.71 -33.88
N ARG A 361 -5.36 13.65 -33.52
CA ARG A 361 -6.42 13.06 -34.34
C ARG A 361 -7.65 12.75 -33.50
N THR A 362 -8.81 13.06 -34.06
CA THR A 362 -10.12 12.60 -33.58
C THR A 362 -10.77 11.71 -34.65
N GLU A 363 -11.54 10.71 -34.23
CA GLU A 363 -12.31 9.84 -35.12
C GLU A 363 -13.79 9.92 -34.74
N GLY A 364 -14.64 10.33 -35.68
CA GLY A 364 -16.07 10.56 -35.43
C GLY A 364 -16.41 11.79 -34.55
N GLY A 365 -15.40 12.52 -34.07
CA GLY A 365 -15.56 13.70 -33.20
C GLY A 365 -14.73 14.91 -33.62
N ASN A 366 -14.81 15.99 -32.84
CA ASN A 366 -14.20 17.28 -33.14
C ASN A 366 -12.86 17.48 -32.42
N LEU A 367 -11.89 18.10 -33.08
CA LEU A 367 -10.73 18.70 -32.43
C LEU A 367 -11.01 20.20 -32.25
N GLY A 368 -11.13 20.64 -30.99
CA GLY A 368 -11.35 22.04 -30.64
C GLY A 368 -10.07 22.70 -30.13
N LEU A 369 -9.74 23.86 -30.69
CA LEU A 369 -8.72 24.75 -30.15
C LEU A 369 -9.42 26.06 -29.84
N TYR A 370 -9.36 26.49 -28.57
CA TYR A 370 -10.04 27.68 -28.10
C TYR A 370 -9.07 28.51 -27.29
N SER A 371 -8.96 29.78 -27.62
CA SER A 371 -8.28 30.76 -26.79
C SER A 371 -9.32 31.68 -26.19
N ILE A 372 -9.42 31.66 -24.87
CA ILE A 372 -10.31 32.54 -24.12
C ILE A 372 -9.46 33.51 -23.29
N PRO A 373 -9.87 34.78 -23.17
CA PRO A 373 -9.19 35.72 -22.30
C PRO A 373 -9.21 35.23 -20.84
N HIS A 374 -8.10 35.44 -20.13
CA HIS A 374 -8.04 35.20 -18.69
C HIS A 374 -9.03 36.14 -17.97
N ALA A 375 -9.93 35.58 -17.18
CA ALA A 375 -10.93 36.34 -16.44
C ALA A 375 -10.29 36.94 -15.18
N GLY A 376 -9.67 38.12 -15.28
CA GLY A 376 -8.99 38.69 -14.12
C GLY A 376 -8.33 40.06 -14.27
N VAL A 377 -9.09 41.10 -14.67
CA VAL A 377 -9.05 42.46 -14.07
C VAL A 377 -10.23 43.27 -14.64
N PRO A 378 -11.23 43.65 -13.82
CA PRO A 378 -12.43 44.30 -14.30
C PRO A 378 -12.22 45.81 -14.44
N PHE A 379 -11.20 46.31 -15.15
CA PHE A 379 -11.06 47.76 -15.34
C PHE A 379 -10.12 48.17 -16.49
N LEU A 380 -10.24 47.58 -17.69
CA LEU A 380 -9.82 48.26 -18.92
C LEU A 380 -10.50 47.67 -20.15
N ALA A 381 -11.30 48.47 -20.86
CA ALA A 381 -11.79 48.10 -22.17
C ALA A 381 -10.61 48.00 -23.15
N GLY A 382 -10.29 46.79 -23.60
CA GLY A 382 -9.32 46.56 -24.68
C GLY A 382 -8.16 45.60 -24.41
N MET A 383 -8.03 44.99 -23.24
CA MET A 383 -6.91 44.05 -22.98
C MET A 383 -7.37 42.77 -22.28
N ALA A 384 -7.74 41.79 -23.09
CA ALA A 384 -7.50 40.37 -22.83
C ALA A 384 -7.71 39.64 -24.17
N SER A 385 -6.63 39.27 -24.85
CA SER A 385 -6.72 38.50 -26.10
C SER A 385 -6.16 37.12 -25.85
N GLY A 386 -7.05 36.14 -25.67
CA GLY A 386 -6.67 34.77 -25.93
C GLY A 386 -6.48 34.63 -27.44
N ASN A 387 -5.28 34.27 -27.88
CA ASN A 387 -4.98 34.05 -29.30
C ASN A 387 -4.68 32.56 -29.54
N ILE A 388 -5.10 32.06 -30.69
CA ILE A 388 -4.56 30.82 -31.26
C ILE A 388 -3.52 31.24 -32.29
N LEU A 389 -2.24 31.04 -31.98
CA LEU A 389 -1.14 31.31 -32.90
C LEU A 389 -0.70 30.02 -33.57
N MET A 390 -0.71 29.99 -34.90
CA MET A 390 -0.16 28.91 -35.70
C MET A 390 0.94 29.47 -36.59
N ASN A 391 2.19 29.07 -36.33
CA ASN A 391 3.35 29.52 -37.08
C ASN A 391 4.08 28.31 -37.69
N SER A 392 4.55 28.44 -38.92
CA SER A 392 5.29 27.40 -39.63
C SER A 392 6.49 28.02 -40.34
N GLY A 393 7.67 27.41 -40.22
CA GLY A 393 8.87 27.90 -40.90
C GLY A 393 8.85 27.79 -42.43
N ASN A 394 8.09 26.83 -42.98
CA ASN A 394 7.99 26.63 -44.43
C ASN A 394 6.55 26.83 -44.93
N ALA A 395 5.62 25.96 -44.52
CA ALA A 395 4.23 26.03 -44.96
C ALA A 395 3.26 25.59 -43.87
N LEU A 396 2.11 26.28 -43.81
CA LEU A 396 0.93 25.87 -43.05
C LEU A 396 -0.15 25.43 -44.06
N SER A 397 -0.51 24.14 -44.04
CA SER A 397 -1.55 23.59 -44.91
C SER A 397 -2.78 23.19 -44.10
N ILE A 398 -3.95 23.70 -44.49
CA ILE A 398 -5.25 23.29 -43.93
C ILE A 398 -6.07 22.70 -45.06
N THR A 399 -6.39 21.40 -44.94
CA THR A 399 -7.19 20.69 -45.94
C THR A 399 -8.49 20.23 -45.31
N THR A 400 -9.61 20.62 -45.90
CA THR A 400 -10.96 20.19 -45.47
C THR A 400 -11.66 19.45 -46.59
N ARG A 401 -12.41 18.39 -46.26
CA ARG A 401 -13.18 17.64 -47.28
C ARG A 401 -14.40 18.38 -47.80
N SER A 402 -14.98 19.27 -46.98
CA SER A 402 -16.22 19.98 -47.32
C SER A 402 -16.01 21.49 -47.23
N ASN A 403 -16.02 22.05 -46.03
CA ASN A 403 -15.98 23.50 -45.84
C ASN A 403 -14.82 23.88 -44.92
N PHE A 404 -14.12 24.95 -45.29
CA PHE A 404 -13.23 25.70 -44.41
C PHE A 404 -13.85 27.09 -44.18
N ASN A 405 -14.22 27.37 -42.94
CA ASN A 405 -14.87 28.63 -42.56
C ASN A 405 -13.92 29.46 -41.70
N VAL A 406 -13.70 30.73 -42.08
CA VAL A 406 -12.99 31.73 -41.28
C VAL A 406 -13.94 32.90 -41.10
N PHE A 407 -14.22 33.27 -39.85
CA PHE A 407 -15.10 34.39 -39.53
C PHE A 407 -14.59 35.13 -38.30
N ALA A 408 -14.75 36.45 -38.28
CA ALA A 408 -14.60 37.26 -37.08
C ALA A 408 -16.02 37.63 -36.60
N ALA A 409 -16.37 37.28 -35.36
CA ALA A 409 -17.67 37.64 -34.79
C ALA A 409 -17.80 39.15 -34.54
N ILE A 410 -16.68 39.80 -34.25
CA ILE A 410 -16.53 41.25 -34.08
C ILE A 410 -15.20 41.63 -34.74
N GLY A 411 -15.19 42.71 -35.52
CA GLY A 411 -13.98 43.20 -36.19
C GLY A 411 -13.78 42.64 -37.61
N SER A 412 -12.52 42.38 -37.97
CA SER A 412 -12.10 42.04 -39.32
C SER A 412 -11.25 40.76 -39.37
N ILE A 413 -11.32 40.07 -40.50
CA ILE A 413 -10.39 38.99 -40.85
C ILE A 413 -9.27 39.64 -41.66
N ASN A 414 -8.04 39.62 -41.12
CA ASN A 414 -6.88 40.17 -41.82
C ASN A 414 -6.04 39.03 -42.39
N MET A 415 -5.84 39.05 -43.70
CA MET A 415 -4.93 38.15 -44.41
C MET A 415 -3.85 39.02 -45.04
N ASN A 416 -2.60 38.87 -44.58
CA ASN A 416 -1.49 39.69 -45.01
C ASN A 416 -0.28 38.79 -45.30
N ALA A 417 0.39 39.02 -46.41
CA ALA A 417 1.71 38.46 -46.68
C ALA A 417 2.75 39.55 -46.43
N ALA A 418 3.68 39.33 -45.48
CA ALA A 418 4.74 40.31 -45.19
C ALA A 418 5.71 40.49 -46.37
N ALA A 419 5.86 39.44 -47.19
CA ALA A 419 6.50 39.47 -48.51
C ALA A 419 5.83 38.39 -49.39
N GLY A 420 5.65 38.66 -50.68
CA GLY A 420 5.02 37.73 -51.64
C GLY A 420 3.54 38.02 -51.91
N THR A 421 2.82 37.03 -52.45
CA THR A 421 1.43 37.16 -52.90
C THR A 421 0.47 36.40 -52.00
N ILE A 422 -0.72 36.96 -51.78
CA ILE A 422 -1.86 36.20 -51.28
C ILE A 422 -2.60 35.66 -52.50
N GLU A 423 -2.58 34.34 -52.69
CA GLU A 423 -3.30 33.68 -53.78
C GLU A 423 -4.57 33.01 -53.24
N LEU A 424 -5.71 33.30 -53.88
CA LEU A 424 -6.96 32.59 -53.67
C LEU A 424 -7.34 31.98 -55.02
N ALA A 425 -7.39 30.65 -55.09
CA ALA A 425 -7.70 29.92 -56.33
C ALA A 425 -8.77 28.84 -56.06
N ALA A 426 -9.73 28.68 -56.97
CA ALA A 426 -10.68 27.57 -56.95
C ALA A 426 -10.89 26.97 -58.34
N ASN A 427 -10.93 25.64 -58.41
CA ASN A 427 -11.05 24.91 -59.68
C ASN A 427 -12.42 25.04 -60.38
N ARG A 428 -13.47 25.48 -59.67
CA ARG A 428 -14.83 25.60 -60.25
C ARG A 428 -15.29 27.04 -60.30
N SER A 429 -15.42 27.67 -59.15
CA SER A 429 -15.86 29.06 -59.06
C SER A 429 -15.40 29.65 -57.72
N MET A 430 -15.02 30.91 -57.75
CA MET A 430 -14.81 31.72 -56.57
C MET A 430 -15.90 32.77 -56.50
N LEU A 431 -16.57 32.85 -55.36
CA LEU A 431 -17.68 33.76 -55.16
C LEU A 431 -17.41 34.63 -53.94
N MET A 432 -17.11 35.91 -54.19
CA MET A 432 -16.98 36.93 -53.15
C MET A 432 -18.27 37.74 -53.12
N LYS A 433 -18.92 37.85 -51.95
CA LYS A 433 -20.18 38.58 -51.77
C LYS A 433 -20.17 39.31 -50.43
N THR A 434 -20.78 40.48 -50.40
CA THR A 434 -21.04 41.26 -49.19
C THR A 434 -22.56 41.41 -49.05
N ALA A 435 -23.11 41.12 -47.87
CA ALA A 435 -24.55 41.13 -47.64
C ALA A 435 -25.09 42.50 -47.20
N ALA A 436 -24.24 43.39 -46.66
CA ALA A 436 -24.66 44.67 -46.07
C ALA A 436 -23.65 45.83 -46.23
N GLY A 437 -22.49 45.60 -46.86
CA GLY A 437 -21.41 46.59 -46.98
C GLY A 437 -20.80 46.67 -48.38
N GLU A 438 -19.83 47.56 -48.56
CA GLU A 438 -19.08 47.72 -49.81
C GLU A 438 -17.98 46.65 -49.94
N MET A 439 -17.77 46.12 -51.15
CA MET A 439 -16.56 45.34 -51.46
C MET A 439 -15.55 46.27 -52.11
N ILE A 440 -14.44 46.52 -51.43
CA ILE A 440 -13.37 47.40 -51.91
C ILE A 440 -12.12 46.55 -52.21
N LEU A 441 -11.62 46.64 -53.45
CA LEU A 441 -10.38 46.01 -53.89
C LEU A 441 -9.40 47.12 -54.31
N ASN A 442 -8.40 47.41 -53.47
CA ASN A 442 -7.43 48.49 -53.69
C ASN A 442 -6.01 47.92 -53.73
N ALA A 443 -5.22 48.31 -54.74
CA ALA A 443 -3.78 48.03 -54.81
C ALA A 443 -2.99 49.34 -54.74
N ALA A 444 -1.82 49.32 -54.10
CA ALA A 444 -0.99 50.52 -53.92
C ALA A 444 -0.28 50.97 -55.21
N THR A 445 -0.07 50.07 -56.18
CA THR A 445 0.65 50.35 -57.43
C THR A 445 -0.17 49.98 -58.68
N THR A 446 -0.54 48.71 -58.83
CA THR A 446 -1.27 48.16 -59.99
C THR A 446 -2.25 47.09 -59.51
N LEU A 447 -3.49 47.13 -60.03
CA LEU A 447 -4.52 46.13 -59.78
C LEU A 447 -4.81 45.39 -61.09
N ASP A 448 -4.20 44.22 -61.28
CA ASP A 448 -4.41 43.38 -62.46
C ASP A 448 -5.47 42.32 -62.16
N VAL A 449 -6.64 42.42 -62.81
CA VAL A 449 -7.72 41.42 -62.73
C VAL A 449 -7.79 40.65 -64.05
N ILE A 450 -7.02 39.57 -64.16
CA ILE A 450 -6.91 38.76 -65.37
C ILE A 450 -7.89 37.58 -65.28
N SER A 451 -8.85 37.47 -66.21
CA SER A 451 -9.83 36.38 -66.26
C SER A 451 -9.79 35.68 -67.62
N GLY A 452 -9.79 34.34 -67.61
CA GLY A 452 -9.90 33.52 -68.82
C GLY A 452 -11.33 33.44 -69.39
N MET A 453 -12.32 34.04 -68.73
CA MET A 453 -13.74 34.12 -69.15
C MET A 453 -14.36 35.49 -68.80
N ASN A 454 -15.60 35.74 -69.22
CA ASN A 454 -16.32 37.00 -68.96
C ASN A 454 -16.38 37.35 -67.47
N GLN A 455 -16.02 38.58 -67.13
CA GLN A 455 -16.22 39.15 -65.79
C GLN A 455 -17.61 39.80 -65.75
N THR A 456 -18.46 39.40 -64.80
CA THR A 456 -19.83 39.92 -64.66
C THR A 456 -19.99 40.59 -63.29
N TYR A 457 -20.20 41.90 -63.29
CA TYR A 457 -20.50 42.68 -62.09
C TYR A 457 -22.00 43.00 -62.05
N GLN A 458 -22.72 42.57 -61.01
CA GLN A 458 -24.17 42.77 -60.87
C GLN A 458 -24.48 43.42 -59.51
N THR A 459 -25.18 44.55 -59.55
CA THR A 459 -25.72 45.25 -58.35
C THR A 459 -27.11 45.78 -58.68
N SER A 460 -28.02 45.77 -57.70
CA SER A 460 -29.40 46.23 -57.85
C SER A 460 -29.59 47.74 -57.66
N ALA A 461 -28.54 48.48 -57.29
CA ALA A 461 -28.62 49.91 -56.96
C ALA A 461 -27.76 50.78 -57.90
N LEU A 462 -26.46 50.85 -57.66
CA LEU A 462 -25.52 51.69 -58.40
C LEU A 462 -24.15 51.00 -58.45
N CYS A 463 -23.57 50.84 -59.65
CA CYS A 463 -22.18 50.39 -59.82
C CYS A 463 -21.30 51.63 -60.09
N THR A 464 -20.44 51.99 -59.14
CA THR A 464 -19.47 53.08 -59.33
C THR A 464 -18.08 52.48 -59.42
N GLN A 465 -17.56 52.35 -60.65
CA GLN A 465 -16.18 51.97 -60.88
C GLN A 465 -15.37 53.25 -61.12
N ARG A 466 -14.45 53.55 -60.20
CA ARG A 466 -13.59 54.73 -60.31
C ARG A 466 -12.24 54.31 -60.85
N PHE A 467 -12.04 54.49 -62.15
CA PHE A 467 -10.73 54.34 -62.76
C PHE A 467 -9.96 55.64 -62.53
N GLY A 468 -8.96 55.63 -61.65
CA GLY A 468 -7.97 56.71 -61.63
C GLY A 468 -7.13 56.61 -62.89
N SER A 469 -6.98 57.71 -63.65
CA SER A 469 -6.03 57.89 -64.78
C SER A 469 -5.61 56.58 -65.47
N LEU A 470 -6.45 56.03 -66.37
CA LEU A 470 -6.22 54.72 -66.98
C LEU A 470 -6.24 54.78 -68.51
N ASP A 471 -5.14 54.34 -69.14
CA ASP A 471 -5.13 53.82 -70.50
C ASP A 471 -5.70 52.39 -70.47
N THR A 472 -6.96 52.22 -70.85
CA THR A 472 -7.65 50.93 -70.90
C THR A 472 -7.50 50.27 -72.27
N LEU A 473 -6.83 49.12 -72.34
CA LEU A 473 -6.99 48.16 -73.44
C LEU A 473 -8.06 47.14 -73.03
N ILE A 474 -9.26 47.28 -73.61
CA ILE A 474 -10.38 46.34 -73.42
C ILE A 474 -10.36 45.37 -74.61
N ASP A 475 -10.15 44.09 -74.38
CA ASP A 475 -10.26 43.04 -75.41
C ASP A 475 -11.74 42.64 -75.64
N LEU A 476 -12.05 42.06 -76.81
CA LEU A 476 -13.36 41.85 -77.46
C LEU A 476 -14.48 41.17 -76.63
N ASN A 477 -14.25 40.70 -75.40
CA ASN A 477 -15.19 39.85 -74.64
C ASN A 477 -15.65 40.42 -73.29
N HIS A 478 -15.47 41.72 -73.03
CA HIS A 478 -15.96 42.35 -71.79
C HIS A 478 -17.40 42.88 -71.95
N LEU A 479 -18.31 42.61 -70.99
CA LEU A 479 -19.68 43.15 -70.95
C LEU A 479 -19.95 43.81 -69.59
N HIS A 480 -20.09 45.13 -69.58
CA HIS A 480 -20.45 45.91 -68.39
C HIS A 480 -21.88 46.45 -68.56
N GLN A 481 -22.80 46.10 -67.64
CA GLN A 481 -24.19 46.61 -67.62
C GLN A 481 -24.49 47.31 -66.30
N SER A 482 -24.74 48.61 -66.35
CA SER A 482 -25.23 49.39 -65.19
C SER A 482 -26.55 50.09 -65.53
N PRO A 483 -27.59 50.00 -64.66
CA PRO A 483 -28.88 50.69 -64.84
C PRO A 483 -28.83 52.20 -64.54
N SER A 484 -27.68 52.72 -64.10
CA SER A 484 -27.35 54.15 -64.17
C SER A 484 -25.84 54.36 -64.01
N TYR A 485 -25.24 55.18 -64.86
CA TYR A 485 -23.81 55.50 -64.80
C TYR A 485 -23.66 57.02 -64.87
N THR A 486 -22.88 57.58 -63.95
CA THR A 486 -22.58 59.02 -63.91
C THR A 486 -21.07 59.19 -63.98
N ARG A 487 -20.58 59.76 -65.09
CA ARG A 487 -19.17 60.16 -65.24
C ARG A 487 -19.05 61.62 -64.86
N LYS A 488 -18.13 61.93 -63.95
CA LYS A 488 -17.78 63.29 -63.57
C LYS A 488 -16.30 63.52 -63.79
N THR A 489 -15.97 64.48 -64.64
CA THR A 489 -14.61 65.01 -64.83
C THR A 489 -14.58 66.48 -64.42
N ASP A 490 -13.42 67.12 -64.44
CA ASP A 490 -13.30 68.57 -64.17
C ASP A 490 -14.01 69.42 -65.24
N TYR A 491 -14.36 68.82 -66.38
CA TYR A 491 -14.92 69.53 -67.54
C TYR A 491 -16.34 69.09 -67.91
N ASP A 492 -16.76 67.85 -67.60
CA ASP A 492 -18.09 67.32 -67.98
C ASP A 492 -18.76 66.46 -66.88
N THR A 493 -20.11 66.51 -66.82
CA THR A 493 -20.95 65.57 -66.05
C THR A 493 -21.95 64.88 -66.97
N ILE A 494 -21.81 63.56 -67.16
CA ILE A 494 -22.65 62.76 -68.08
C ILE A 494 -23.44 61.73 -67.27
N THR A 495 -24.76 61.68 -67.47
CA THR A 495 -25.68 60.75 -66.77
C THR A 495 -26.45 59.88 -67.77
N THR A 496 -26.20 58.57 -67.79
CA THR A 496 -26.85 57.61 -68.71
C THR A 496 -27.88 56.73 -67.97
N SER A 497 -28.99 56.38 -68.63
CA SER A 497 -29.96 55.38 -68.15
C SER A 497 -29.41 53.97 -68.29
N THR A 498 -28.63 53.70 -69.33
CA THR A 498 -27.99 52.40 -69.52
C THR A 498 -26.65 52.63 -70.21
N ARG A 499 -25.60 51.97 -69.72
CA ARG A 499 -24.29 51.94 -70.35
C ARG A 499 -23.91 50.50 -70.62
N ILE A 500 -23.58 50.20 -71.88
CA ILE A 500 -23.13 48.88 -72.34
C ILE A 500 -21.81 49.09 -73.08
N VAL A 501 -20.76 48.43 -72.61
CA VAL A 501 -19.47 48.37 -73.30
C VAL A 501 -19.29 46.95 -73.79
N THR A 502 -19.15 46.78 -75.11
CA THR A 502 -18.91 45.47 -75.74
C THR A 502 -17.80 45.61 -76.78
N GLY A 503 -16.62 45.08 -76.48
CA GLY A 503 -15.43 45.26 -77.32
C GLY A 503 -15.06 46.74 -77.52
N ASN A 504 -14.75 47.14 -78.76
CA ASN A 504 -14.43 48.53 -79.12
C ASN A 504 -15.67 49.44 -79.24
N THR A 505 -16.88 48.91 -79.01
CA THR A 505 -18.14 49.62 -79.20
C THR A 505 -18.72 50.03 -77.85
N LEU A 506 -18.79 51.35 -77.62
CA LEU A 506 -19.45 51.96 -76.48
C LEU A 506 -20.89 52.35 -76.87
N THR A 507 -21.88 51.79 -76.18
CA THR A 507 -23.29 52.14 -76.37
C THR A 507 -23.83 52.79 -75.09
N GLU A 508 -24.16 54.07 -75.17
CA GLU A 508 -24.70 54.86 -74.06
C GLU A 508 -26.10 55.36 -74.41
N VAL A 509 -27.06 55.09 -73.51
CA VAL A 509 -28.42 55.61 -73.61
C VAL A 509 -28.57 56.69 -72.56
N PHE A 510 -28.82 57.92 -72.98
CA PHE A 510 -28.84 59.09 -72.09
C PHE A 510 -30.23 59.28 -71.47
N LYS A 511 -30.28 59.73 -70.20
CA LYS A 511 -31.56 60.01 -69.54
C LYS A 511 -32.23 61.29 -70.02
N ASN A 512 -31.45 62.30 -70.46
CA ASN A 512 -31.86 63.63 -70.96
C ASN A 512 -30.68 64.31 -71.69
N ASN A 513 -30.85 65.54 -72.20
CA ASN A 513 -29.89 66.35 -72.98
C ASN A 513 -28.42 66.20 -72.54
N ILE A 514 -27.53 66.08 -73.53
CA ILE A 514 -26.07 66.07 -73.35
C ILE A 514 -25.58 67.53 -73.43
N GLU A 515 -24.99 68.05 -72.35
CA GLU A 515 -24.28 69.33 -72.35
C GLU A 515 -22.77 69.07 -72.41
N PHE A 516 -22.14 69.60 -73.46
CA PHE A 516 -20.68 69.67 -73.58
C PHE A 516 -20.28 71.13 -73.37
N LEU A 517 -19.41 71.40 -72.39
CA LEU A 517 -18.90 72.75 -72.12
C LEU A 517 -17.40 72.77 -72.43
N SER A 518 -17.04 73.21 -73.64
CA SER A 518 -15.64 73.35 -74.07
C SER A 518 -15.28 74.83 -74.31
N GLN A 519 -14.08 75.25 -73.90
CA GLN A 519 -13.45 76.53 -74.27
C GLN A 519 -12.32 76.35 -75.33
N GLY A 520 -12.47 75.42 -76.28
CA GLY A 520 -11.51 75.20 -77.36
C GLY A 520 -12.07 74.41 -78.56
N ASP A 521 -11.30 74.37 -79.65
CA ASP A 521 -11.67 73.74 -80.93
C ASP A 521 -12.07 72.27 -80.76
N TYR A 522 -13.20 71.90 -81.38
CA TYR A 522 -13.73 70.53 -81.35
C TYR A 522 -13.20 69.76 -82.57
N PHE A 523 -12.29 68.80 -82.34
CA PHE A 523 -11.81 67.92 -83.40
C PHE A 523 -12.58 66.59 -83.38
N MET A 524 -13.41 66.35 -84.40
CA MET A 524 -14.00 65.04 -84.67
C MET A 524 -12.98 64.22 -85.46
N GLY A 525 -12.43 63.17 -84.84
CA GLY A 525 -11.28 62.41 -85.35
C GLY A 525 -11.55 61.58 -86.62
N SER A 526 -10.49 61.30 -87.37
CA SER A 526 -10.49 60.78 -88.74
C SER A 526 -10.40 59.25 -88.90
N ASN A 527 -10.76 58.45 -87.88
CA ASN A 527 -10.77 56.98 -88.01
C ASN A 527 -11.98 56.37 -87.27
N GLY A 528 -13.11 56.33 -87.97
CA GLY A 528 -14.36 55.66 -87.56
C GLY A 528 -15.58 56.59 -87.57
N ASP A 529 -16.68 56.16 -88.19
CA ASP A 529 -17.93 56.93 -88.27
C ASP A 529 -18.51 57.19 -86.87
N MET A 530 -18.66 58.47 -86.50
CA MET A 530 -19.47 58.86 -85.34
C MET A 530 -20.93 59.03 -85.79
N GLN A 531 -21.77 58.04 -85.51
CA GLN A 531 -23.22 58.15 -85.73
C GLN A 531 -23.94 58.63 -84.47
N ILE A 532 -24.45 59.87 -84.52
CA ILE A 532 -25.39 60.39 -83.53
C ILE A 532 -26.81 60.08 -84.03
N ASN A 533 -27.40 58.99 -83.55
CA ASN A 533 -28.80 58.66 -83.84
C ASN A 533 -29.71 59.22 -82.75
N SER A 534 -30.34 60.35 -83.04
CA SER A 534 -31.32 60.99 -82.16
C SER A 534 -32.72 60.89 -82.76
N SER A 535 -33.72 60.50 -81.96
CA SER A 535 -35.13 60.53 -82.35
C SER A 535 -35.77 61.92 -82.16
N THR A 536 -35.00 62.90 -81.69
CA THR A 536 -35.36 64.32 -81.50
C THR A 536 -34.24 65.25 -82.00
N ASN A 537 -34.48 66.56 -82.02
CA ASN A 537 -33.53 67.55 -82.55
C ASN A 537 -32.17 67.51 -81.85
N ILE A 538 -31.10 67.48 -82.64
CA ILE A 538 -29.72 67.66 -82.18
C ILE A 538 -29.42 69.17 -82.23
N ASN A 539 -29.28 69.82 -81.07
CA ASN A 539 -28.86 71.21 -80.98
C ASN A 539 -27.37 71.27 -80.65
N ILE A 540 -26.57 71.75 -81.61
CA ILE A 540 -25.14 72.04 -81.42
C ILE A 540 -24.98 73.55 -81.37
N THR A 541 -24.69 74.10 -80.19
CA THR A 541 -24.43 75.52 -80.01
C THR A 541 -22.93 75.70 -79.86
N THR A 542 -22.28 76.31 -80.85
CA THR A 542 -20.84 76.61 -80.83
C THR A 542 -20.61 78.11 -80.94
N GLY A 543 -19.63 78.61 -80.17
CA GLY A 543 -19.13 80.00 -80.28
C GLY A 543 -18.01 80.18 -81.33
N ALA A 544 -17.58 79.11 -82.01
CA ALA A 544 -16.49 79.09 -82.98
C ALA A 544 -16.83 78.25 -84.24
N MET A 545 -15.95 78.26 -85.25
CA MET A 545 -16.16 77.55 -86.52
C MET A 545 -16.35 76.05 -86.31
N LEU A 546 -17.45 75.51 -86.84
CA LEU A 546 -17.67 74.08 -86.98
C LEU A 546 -17.09 73.63 -88.32
N ASN A 547 -15.98 72.89 -88.29
CA ASN A 547 -15.39 72.32 -89.49
C ASN A 547 -15.83 70.85 -89.62
N LEU A 548 -16.64 70.56 -90.64
CA LEU A 548 -17.11 69.21 -90.95
C LEU A 548 -16.32 68.72 -92.16
N ASN A 549 -15.43 67.75 -91.93
CA ASN A 549 -14.77 66.98 -92.99
C ASN A 549 -15.43 65.62 -93.13
#